data_AF-C0B7Y3-F1
#
_entry.id   AF-C0B7Y3-F1
#
_cell.length_a   1.000
_cell.length_b   1.000
_cell.length_c   1.000
_cell.angle_alpha   90.00
_cell.angle_beta   90.00
_cell.angle_gamma   90.00
#
_symmetry.space_group_name_H-M   'P 1'
#
loop_
_entity.id
_entity.type
_entity.pdbx_description
1 polymer ?
#
loop_
_entity_poly.entity_id
_entity_poly.type
_entity_poly.pdbx_seq_one_letter_code
_entity_poly.pdbx_strand_id
1 'polypeptide(L)'
;MMIYDGETDPNVLKQKMLTGEYVIIGERLDRLSGGPKTTSLSEQLQIGDSISFYRDGELVKTCTILAKACTVGTEDETPSTTTAMGNIGGDAPFVYLPDTLFKQIYTTPTLLSYGFDMDASLQPQMEEFLSSYIEKNPSVTYTSTKLLKEQLNSVASMVLVVGSLIGCIMALAGLINFTNMIITNIITRRHEFATMQSIGMTNRQLQRLMVYEGVYYAAGADIIGGVVALLLAVTVLKNVLNSPSMWFFTMNITLVPVLVIGVLYLLLAAVIPLIVLHFFNKGTVVERLRTSE
;
A
#
# COMPACT_ATOMS: atom_id res chain seq x y z
N MET A 1 7.88 -9.52 20.54
CA MET A 1 9.16 -8.85 20.80
C MET A 1 10.28 -9.81 20.43
N MET A 2 11.24 -9.36 19.62
CA MET A 2 12.41 -10.16 19.20
C MET A 2 13.65 -9.62 19.91
N ILE A 3 14.36 -10.45 20.69
CA ILE A 3 15.65 -10.05 21.26
C ILE A 3 16.71 -10.08 20.16
N TYR A 4 17.48 -9.01 20.03
CA TYR A 4 18.59 -8.95 19.07
C TYR A 4 19.96 -8.80 19.73
N ASP A 5 20.00 -8.46 21.02
CA ASP A 5 21.23 -8.32 21.80
C ASP A 5 21.01 -8.73 23.27
N GLY A 6 21.97 -9.45 23.85
CA GLY A 6 21.93 -9.91 25.26
C GLY A 6 21.33 -11.31 25.47
N GLU A 7 20.65 -11.50 26.61
CA GLU A 7 20.05 -12.79 26.97
C GLU A 7 18.85 -13.11 26.05
N THR A 8 18.87 -14.27 25.40
CA THR A 8 17.85 -14.65 24.40
C THR A 8 16.93 -15.78 24.87
N ASP A 9 17.27 -16.52 25.93
CA ASP A 9 16.43 -17.60 26.44
C ASP A 9 15.19 -17.01 27.18
N PRO A 10 13.96 -17.26 26.69
CA PRO A 10 12.74 -16.72 27.32
C PRO A 10 12.56 -17.14 28.78
N ASN A 11 13.00 -18.35 29.15
CA ASN A 11 12.85 -18.84 30.52
C ASN A 11 13.81 -18.11 31.47
N VAL A 12 15.05 -17.91 31.04
CA VAL A 12 16.07 -17.18 31.80
C VAL A 12 15.70 -15.70 31.90
N LEU A 13 15.27 -15.10 30.79
CA LEU A 13 14.73 -13.74 30.77
C LEU A 13 13.59 -13.59 31.78
N LYS A 14 12.60 -14.46 31.73
CA LYS A 14 11.45 -14.40 32.65
C LYS A 14 11.90 -14.50 34.11
N GLN A 15 12.77 -15.46 34.44
CA GLN A 15 13.27 -15.63 35.82
C GLN A 15 14.05 -14.40 36.30
N LYS A 16 14.98 -13.89 35.49
CA LYS A 16 15.79 -12.70 35.83
C LYS A 16 14.92 -11.45 35.93
N MET A 17 14.01 -11.23 34.99
CA MET A 17 13.08 -10.10 35.03
C MET A 17 12.24 -10.12 36.30
N LEU A 18 11.70 -11.28 36.71
CA LEU A 18 10.88 -11.40 37.92
C LEU A 18 11.60 -11.01 39.22
N THR A 19 12.93 -10.98 39.26
CA THR A 19 13.68 -10.48 40.42
C THR A 19 13.50 -8.97 40.64
N GLY A 20 13.11 -8.23 39.60
CA GLY A 20 13.01 -6.77 39.63
C GLY A 20 14.37 -6.06 39.65
N GLU A 21 15.47 -6.76 39.37
CA GLU A 21 16.82 -6.18 39.24
C GLU A 21 17.20 -5.87 37.79
N TYR A 22 16.41 -6.32 36.82
CA TYR A 22 16.73 -6.25 35.40
C TYR A 22 15.64 -5.57 34.59
N VAL A 23 16.05 -4.93 33.50
CA VAL A 23 15.17 -4.31 32.50
C VAL A 23 15.58 -4.69 31.08
N ILE A 24 14.63 -4.62 30.16
CA ILE A 24 14.88 -4.81 28.72
C ILE A 24 14.66 -3.48 28.01
N ILE A 25 15.60 -3.11 27.15
CA ILE A 25 15.46 -1.94 26.29
C ILE A 25 14.78 -2.33 25.00
N GLY A 26 13.67 -1.67 24.70
CA GLY A 26 12.95 -1.84 23.45
C GLY A 26 13.24 -0.73 22.46
N GLU A 27 13.44 -1.14 21.21
CA GLU A 27 13.57 -0.28 20.06
C GLU A 27 12.56 -0.71 19.01
N ARG A 28 12.00 0.25 18.27
CA ARG A 28 11.08 -0.09 17.19
C ARG A 28 11.81 -0.85 16.11
N LEU A 29 11.16 -1.83 15.52
CA LEU A 29 11.65 -2.47 14.32
C LEU A 29 11.74 -1.44 13.17
N ASP A 30 12.94 -1.25 12.63
CA ASP A 30 13.11 -0.64 11.32
C ASP A 30 12.68 -1.65 10.25
N ARG A 31 11.53 -1.37 9.64
CA ARG A 31 10.89 -2.27 8.69
C ARG A 31 11.62 -2.33 7.35
N LEU A 32 12.55 -1.40 7.06
CA LEU A 32 13.38 -1.45 5.85
C LEU A 32 14.57 -2.39 6.01
N SER A 33 15.28 -2.31 7.13
CA SER A 33 16.44 -3.17 7.42
C SER A 33 16.07 -4.52 8.05
N GLY A 34 14.88 -4.62 8.68
CA GLY A 34 14.48 -5.76 9.49
C GLY A 34 15.18 -5.82 10.85
N GLY A 35 15.96 -4.79 11.20
CA GLY A 35 16.66 -4.64 12.47
C GLY A 35 16.09 -3.54 13.35
N PRO A 36 16.75 -3.17 14.45
CA PRO A 36 16.32 -2.08 15.31
C PRO A 36 16.43 -0.72 14.62
N LYS A 37 15.46 0.15 14.87
CA LYS A 37 15.53 1.58 14.57
C LYS A 37 16.20 2.31 15.73
N THR A 38 17.52 2.41 15.68
CA THR A 38 18.32 3.05 16.73
C THR A 38 18.18 4.57 16.74
N THR A 39 18.21 5.13 17.94
CA THR A 39 18.42 6.56 18.23
C THR A 39 19.79 6.77 18.87
N SER A 40 20.33 7.99 18.80
CA SER A 40 21.61 8.33 19.42
C SER A 40 21.69 8.00 20.92
N LEU A 41 20.55 8.04 21.63
CA LEU A 41 20.48 7.67 23.04
C LEU A 41 20.52 6.14 23.21
N SER A 42 19.79 5.40 22.37
CA SER A 42 19.73 3.94 22.44
C SER A 42 21.04 3.25 22.06
N GLU A 43 21.89 3.91 21.24
CA GLU A 43 23.24 3.44 20.90
C GLU A 43 24.23 3.59 22.07
N GLN A 44 23.97 4.50 23.00
CA GLN A 44 24.81 4.70 24.18
C GLN A 44 24.55 3.67 25.28
N LEU A 45 23.39 3.00 25.24
CA LEU A 45 23.00 2.00 26.23
C LEU A 45 23.53 0.63 25.85
N GLN A 46 24.41 0.09 26.69
CA GLN A 46 24.99 -1.24 26.55
C GLN A 46 24.41 -2.23 27.56
N ILE A 47 24.47 -3.52 27.23
CA ILE A 47 24.10 -4.58 28.15
C ILE A 47 25.02 -4.54 29.37
N GLY A 48 24.44 -4.65 30.56
CA GLY A 48 25.16 -4.49 31.82
C GLY A 48 25.15 -3.07 32.38
N ASP A 49 24.74 -2.06 31.60
CA ASP A 49 24.57 -0.71 32.13
C ASP A 49 23.44 -0.66 33.16
N SER A 50 23.51 0.35 34.05
CA SER A 50 22.53 0.55 35.11
C SER A 50 21.58 1.70 34.79
N ILE A 51 20.28 1.45 34.94
CA ILE A 51 19.20 2.42 34.81
C ILE A 51 18.60 2.67 36.20
N SER A 52 18.63 3.93 36.62
CA SER A 52 18.09 4.38 37.90
C SER A 52 16.74 5.08 37.71
N PHE A 53 15.73 4.65 38.45
CA PHE A 53 14.40 5.22 38.48
C PHE A 53 14.27 6.15 39.69
N TYR A 54 13.90 7.40 39.42
CA TYR A 54 13.68 8.41 40.44
C TYR A 54 12.20 8.80 40.49
N ARG A 55 11.68 9.03 41.69
CA ARG A 55 10.34 9.57 41.93
C ARG A 55 10.47 10.79 42.82
N ASP A 56 9.94 11.92 42.37
CA ASP A 56 10.00 13.19 43.10
C ASP A 56 11.43 13.59 43.56
N GLY A 57 12.45 13.19 42.79
CA GLY A 57 13.87 13.43 43.07
C GLY A 57 14.56 12.37 43.94
N GLU A 58 13.82 11.41 44.51
CA GLU A 58 14.38 10.32 45.31
C GLU A 58 14.62 9.07 44.47
N LEU A 59 15.76 8.41 44.70
CA LEU A 59 16.09 7.15 44.03
C LEU A 59 15.18 6.03 44.55
N VAL A 60 14.38 5.45 43.66
CA VAL A 60 13.46 4.35 43.99
C VAL A 60 14.13 3.00 43.76
N LYS A 61 14.76 2.81 42.59
CA LYS A 61 15.39 1.55 42.21
C LYS A 61 16.45 1.78 41.14
N THR A 62 17.52 0.99 41.18
CA THR A 62 18.47 0.85 40.07
C THR A 62 18.36 -0.57 39.53
N CYS A 63 18.28 -0.71 38.21
CA CYS A 63 18.19 -1.98 37.49
C CYS A 63 19.30 -2.08 36.44
N THR A 64 19.68 -3.30 36.08
CA THR A 64 20.68 -3.57 35.05
C THR A 64 20.01 -3.93 33.72
N ILE A 65 20.56 -3.44 32.61
CA ILE A 65 20.09 -3.79 31.26
C ILE A 65 20.47 -5.23 30.95
N LEU A 66 19.46 -6.08 30.78
CA LEU A 66 19.63 -7.52 30.53
C LEU A 66 19.70 -7.86 29.05
N ALA A 67 18.89 -7.17 28.24
CA ALA A 67 18.79 -7.42 26.81
C ALA A 67 18.23 -6.19 26.08
N LYS A 68 18.45 -6.15 24.76
CA LYS A 68 17.80 -5.22 23.84
C LYS A 68 16.90 -5.95 22.86
N ALA A 69 15.76 -5.36 22.57
CA ALA A 69 14.70 -6.00 21.83
C ALA A 69 14.09 -5.11 20.75
N CYS A 70 13.75 -5.71 19.62
CA CYS A 70 12.92 -5.11 18.59
C CYS A 70 11.45 -5.36 18.90
N THR A 71 10.67 -4.28 18.90
CA THR A 71 9.22 -4.31 19.11
C THR A 71 8.50 -3.91 17.83
N VAL A 72 7.30 -4.44 17.66
CA VAL A 72 6.40 -4.02 16.57
C VAL A 72 5.33 -3.08 17.13
N GLY A 73 4.78 -2.18 16.30
CA GLY A 73 3.87 -1.15 16.79
C GLY A 73 2.64 -1.63 17.57
N THR A 74 2.18 -2.87 17.35
CA THR A 74 1.09 -3.49 18.15
C THR A 74 1.52 -3.95 19.54
N GLU A 75 2.82 -4.06 19.79
CA GLU A 75 3.42 -4.34 21.11
C GLU A 75 3.74 -3.05 21.86
N ASP A 76 3.91 -1.93 21.16
CA ASP A 76 4.10 -0.61 21.75
C ASP A 76 2.76 -0.05 22.24
N GLU A 77 1.71 -0.10 21.40
CA GLU A 77 0.41 0.51 21.66
C GLU A 77 -0.74 -0.27 21.01
N THR A 78 -1.94 -0.21 21.61
CA THR A 78 -3.16 -0.67 20.94
C THR A 78 -3.47 0.30 19.77
N PRO A 79 -3.66 -0.19 18.53
CA PRO A 79 -4.05 0.66 17.42
C PRO A 79 -5.28 1.52 17.78
N SER A 80 -5.28 2.80 17.38
CA SER A 80 -6.35 3.81 17.59
C SER A 80 -6.48 4.46 18.99
N THR A 81 -5.54 4.26 19.91
CA THR A 81 -5.50 4.98 21.21
C THR A 81 -4.22 5.83 21.39
N THR A 82 -4.24 6.71 22.40
CA THR A 82 -3.40 7.90 22.65
C THR A 82 -1.91 7.80 22.28
N THR A 83 -1.45 8.77 21.48
CA THR A 83 -0.05 9.06 21.09
C THR A 83 0.83 9.60 22.23
N ALA A 84 0.55 9.20 23.47
CA ALA A 84 1.24 9.71 24.65
C ALA A 84 2.75 9.44 24.56
N MET A 85 3.15 8.29 24.00
CA MET A 85 4.55 7.95 23.84
C MET A 85 5.30 8.92 22.90
N GLY A 86 4.69 9.27 21.76
CA GLY A 86 5.29 10.25 20.82
C GLY A 86 5.29 11.68 21.33
N ASN A 87 4.32 12.05 22.17
CA ASN A 87 4.17 13.41 22.70
C ASN A 87 4.89 13.66 24.04
N ILE A 88 5.12 12.62 24.84
CA ILE A 88 5.71 12.71 26.19
C ILE A 88 7.14 12.16 26.23
N GLY A 89 7.42 11.08 25.49
CA GLY A 89 8.70 10.37 25.55
C GLY A 89 9.75 10.82 24.53
N GLY A 90 9.34 11.45 23.43
CA GLY A 90 10.27 11.94 22.40
C GLY A 90 11.16 10.84 21.82
N ASP A 91 12.47 10.96 22.03
CA ASP A 91 13.53 10.05 21.58
C ASP A 91 13.97 9.02 22.64
N ALA A 92 13.27 8.97 23.78
CA ALA A 92 13.58 8.02 24.85
C ALA A 92 13.31 6.56 24.42
N PRO A 93 14.19 5.62 24.78
CA PRO A 93 14.01 4.20 24.51
C PRO A 93 12.87 3.62 25.35
N PHE A 94 12.24 2.56 24.85
CA PHE A 94 11.27 1.83 25.65
C PHE A 94 11.99 1.04 26.74
N VAL A 95 11.44 1.06 27.95
CA VAL A 95 11.95 0.28 29.07
C VAL A 95 10.88 -0.72 29.49
N TYR A 96 11.13 -1.99 29.22
CA TYR A 96 10.28 -3.10 29.64
C TYR A 96 10.73 -3.58 31.02
N LEU A 97 9.78 -3.64 31.94
CA LEU A 97 10.02 -3.98 33.34
C LEU A 97 8.82 -4.77 33.92
N PRO A 98 9.02 -5.57 34.99
CA PRO A 98 7.95 -6.35 35.59
C PRO A 98 6.85 -5.48 36.21
N ASP A 99 5.60 -5.95 36.20
CA ASP A 99 4.47 -5.20 36.75
C ASP A 99 4.64 -4.91 38.27
N THR A 100 5.31 -5.80 39.00
CA THR A 100 5.64 -5.62 40.41
C THR A 100 6.56 -4.41 40.64
N LEU A 101 7.57 -4.23 39.79
CA LEU A 101 8.47 -3.07 39.84
C LEU A 101 7.75 -1.81 39.36
N PHE A 102 6.92 -1.91 38.32
CA PHE A 102 6.13 -0.78 37.83
C PHE A 102 5.25 -0.18 38.92
N LYS A 103 4.57 -1.03 39.70
CA LYS A 103 3.73 -0.62 40.84
C LYS A 103 4.51 0.03 42.00
N GLN A 104 5.83 -0.22 42.12
CA GLN A 104 6.67 0.45 43.13
C GLN A 104 7.08 1.85 42.68
N ILE A 105 7.33 2.01 41.37
CA ILE A 105 7.80 3.27 40.78
C ILE A 105 6.64 4.28 40.68
N TYR A 106 5.44 3.86 40.29
CA TYR A 106 4.31 4.75 40.01
C TYR A 106 3.23 4.74 41.10
N THR A 107 2.78 5.93 41.51
CA THR A 107 1.75 6.13 42.57
C THR A 107 0.38 5.59 42.16
N THR A 108 0.00 5.75 40.89
CA THR A 108 -1.25 5.26 40.32
C THR A 108 -0.94 4.37 39.12
N PRO A 109 -0.67 3.07 39.33
CA PRO A 109 -0.35 2.14 38.25
C PRO A 109 -1.61 1.85 37.43
N THR A 110 -1.79 2.60 36.34
CA THR A 110 -2.90 2.41 35.41
C THR A 110 -2.54 1.38 34.35
N LEU A 111 -3.39 0.37 34.18
CA LEU A 111 -3.24 -0.60 33.09
C LEU A 111 -3.65 0.05 31.77
N LEU A 112 -2.70 0.18 30.83
CA LEU A 112 -2.96 0.75 29.51
C LEU A 112 -3.53 -0.29 28.54
N SER A 113 -2.88 -1.45 28.44
CA SER A 113 -3.28 -2.54 27.56
C SER A 113 -2.93 -3.89 28.19
N TYR A 114 -3.65 -4.93 27.80
CA TYR A 114 -3.36 -6.31 28.20
C TYR A 114 -3.45 -7.21 26.96
N GLY A 115 -2.29 -7.66 26.50
CA GLY A 115 -2.17 -8.62 25.40
C GLY A 115 -2.07 -10.04 25.94
N PHE A 116 -2.74 -10.98 25.27
CA PHE A 116 -2.65 -12.40 25.58
C PHE A 116 -2.77 -13.22 24.31
N ASP A 117 -2.06 -14.34 24.27
CA ASP A 117 -2.20 -15.35 23.23
C ASP A 117 -3.23 -16.39 23.65
N MET A 118 -3.91 -16.96 22.66
CA MET A 118 -4.97 -17.93 22.86
C MET A 118 -4.96 -18.95 21.72
N ASP A 119 -5.40 -20.17 22.02
CA ASP A 119 -5.65 -21.19 21.00
C ASP A 119 -6.76 -20.74 20.02
N ALA A 120 -6.52 -20.94 18.72
CA ALA A 120 -7.45 -20.57 17.67
C ALA A 120 -8.86 -21.15 17.87
N SER A 121 -9.00 -22.31 18.54
CA SER A 121 -10.32 -22.92 18.80
C SER A 121 -11.20 -22.09 19.75
N LEU A 122 -10.60 -21.31 20.64
CA LEU A 122 -11.31 -20.53 21.67
C LEU A 122 -11.64 -19.11 21.22
N GLN A 123 -11.09 -18.67 20.08
CA GLN A 123 -11.24 -17.31 19.58
C GLN A 123 -12.71 -16.84 19.47
N PRO A 124 -13.66 -17.62 18.93
CA PRO A 124 -15.06 -17.15 18.81
C PRO A 124 -15.71 -16.88 20.17
N GLN A 125 -15.45 -17.74 21.17
CA GLN A 125 -16.00 -17.60 22.51
C GLN A 125 -15.41 -16.38 23.23
N MET A 126 -14.11 -16.12 23.03
CA MET A 126 -13.46 -14.95 23.59
C MET A 126 -13.94 -13.65 22.94
N GLU A 127 -14.17 -13.64 21.62
CA GLU A 127 -14.75 -12.47 20.93
C GLU A 127 -16.16 -12.14 21.46
N GLU A 128 -17.00 -13.15 21.66
CA GLU A 128 -18.32 -12.98 22.27
C GLU A 128 -18.22 -12.44 23.70
N PHE A 129 -17.35 -13.03 24.53
CA PHE A 129 -17.10 -12.55 25.88
C PHE A 129 -16.64 -11.08 25.90
N LEU A 130 -15.63 -10.73 25.12
CA LEU A 130 -15.07 -9.38 25.06
C LEU A 130 -16.09 -8.37 24.55
N SER A 131 -16.92 -8.74 23.56
CA SER A 131 -18.00 -7.87 23.08
C SER A 131 -19.01 -7.54 24.19
N SER A 132 -19.43 -8.55 24.96
CA SER A 132 -20.35 -8.37 26.10
C SER A 132 -19.71 -7.59 27.26
N TYR A 133 -18.39 -7.73 27.44
CA TYR A 133 -17.63 -7.06 28.49
C TYR A 133 -17.52 -5.56 28.22
N ILE A 134 -17.25 -5.16 26.97
CA ILE A 134 -17.18 -3.76 26.55
C ILE A 134 -18.54 -3.08 26.65
N GLU A 135 -19.62 -3.76 26.29
CA GLU A 135 -20.98 -3.18 26.41
C GLU A 135 -21.28 -2.74 27.85
N LYS A 136 -20.76 -3.48 28.84
CA LYS A 136 -20.87 -3.14 30.27
C LYS A 136 -19.81 -2.15 30.75
N ASN A 137 -18.71 -2.01 30.03
CA ASN A 137 -17.55 -1.19 30.40
C ASN A 137 -17.10 -0.32 29.22
N PRO A 138 -17.79 0.82 28.96
CA PRO A 138 -17.53 1.65 27.78
C PRO A 138 -16.13 2.31 27.77
N SER A 139 -15.41 2.27 28.90
CA SER A 139 -14.03 2.75 29.00
C SER A 139 -12.98 1.76 28.48
N VAL A 140 -13.37 0.54 28.11
CA VAL A 140 -12.47 -0.51 27.62
C VAL A 140 -12.75 -0.78 26.14
N THR A 141 -11.68 -1.00 25.38
CA THR A 141 -11.75 -1.44 23.98
C THR A 141 -10.88 -2.68 23.79
N TYR A 142 -11.24 -3.55 22.86
CA TYR A 142 -10.43 -4.69 22.46
C TYR A 142 -10.08 -4.59 20.97
N THR A 143 -8.93 -5.15 20.63
CA THR A 143 -8.54 -5.41 19.25
C THR A 143 -8.15 -6.88 19.14
N SER A 144 -8.30 -7.46 17.96
CA SER A 144 -7.87 -8.83 17.69
C SER A 144 -7.15 -8.90 16.35
N THR A 145 -6.36 -9.94 16.16
CA THR A 145 -5.69 -10.20 14.87
C THR A 145 -6.70 -10.34 13.73
N LYS A 146 -7.88 -10.91 14.01
CA LYS A 146 -8.99 -11.00 13.05
C LYS A 146 -9.57 -9.63 12.72
N LEU A 147 -9.91 -8.81 13.71
CA LEU A 147 -10.42 -7.46 13.48
C LEU A 147 -9.43 -6.60 12.68
N LEU A 148 -8.14 -6.68 13.02
CA LEU A 148 -7.09 -5.97 12.29
C LEU A 148 -7.01 -6.45 10.83
N LYS A 149 -7.11 -7.76 10.59
CA LYS A 149 -7.13 -8.33 9.24
C LYS A 149 -8.35 -7.89 8.45
N GLU A 150 -9.53 -7.85 9.06
CA GLU A 150 -10.77 -7.37 8.44
C GLU A 150 -10.68 -5.88 8.10
N GLN A 151 -10.14 -5.04 8.99
CA GLN A 151 -9.90 -3.62 8.72
C GLN A 151 -8.95 -3.41 7.54
N LEU A 152 -7.81 -4.12 7.53
CA LEU A 152 -6.84 -4.03 6.43
C LEU A 152 -7.44 -4.53 5.10
N ASN A 153 -8.22 -5.60 5.13
CA ASN A 153 -8.94 -6.10 3.96
C ASN A 153 -9.98 -5.10 3.46
N SER A 154 -10.68 -4.40 4.36
CA SER A 154 -11.64 -3.34 4.01
C SER A 154 -10.93 -2.17 3.32
N VAL A 155 -9.81 -1.71 3.87
CA VAL A 155 -8.98 -0.65 3.25
C VAL A 155 -8.47 -1.11 1.87
N ALA A 156 -7.94 -2.33 1.76
CA ALA A 156 -7.48 -2.89 0.50
C ALA A 156 -8.62 -2.97 -0.54
N SER A 157 -9.80 -3.42 -0.12
CA SER A 157 -10.99 -3.49 -0.98
C SER A 157 -11.44 -2.12 -1.45
N MET A 158 -11.45 -1.12 -0.56
CA MET A 158 -11.77 0.26 -0.90
C MET A 158 -10.80 0.82 -1.95
N VAL A 159 -9.49 0.63 -1.76
CA VAL A 159 -8.47 1.07 -2.72
C VAL A 159 -8.62 0.36 -4.06
N LEU A 160 -8.90 -0.95 -4.06
CA LEU A 160 -9.13 -1.72 -5.29
C LEU A 160 -10.36 -1.23 -6.05
N VAL A 161 -11.49 -1.02 -5.36
CA VAL A 161 -12.74 -0.59 -6.00
C VAL A 161 -12.61 0.84 -6.53
N VAL A 162 -12.14 1.78 -5.72
CA VAL A 162 -12.01 3.18 -6.13
C VAL A 162 -10.93 3.33 -7.21
N GLY A 163 -9.77 2.69 -7.02
CA GLY A 163 -8.67 2.71 -7.97
C GLY A 163 -9.06 2.10 -9.32
N SER A 164 -9.78 0.97 -9.32
CA SER A 164 -10.26 0.34 -10.56
C SER A 164 -11.33 1.18 -11.26
N LEU A 165 -12.25 1.80 -10.52
CA LEU A 165 -13.24 2.73 -11.11
C LEU A 165 -12.56 3.90 -11.81
N ILE A 166 -11.62 4.57 -11.15
CA ILE A 166 -10.85 5.68 -11.75
C ILE A 166 -10.06 5.19 -12.96
N GLY A 167 -9.39 4.04 -12.83
CA GLY A 167 -8.66 3.40 -13.93
C GLY A 167 -9.55 3.09 -15.14
N CYS A 168 -10.75 2.54 -14.92
CA CYS A 168 -11.73 2.26 -15.96
C CYS A 168 -12.21 3.55 -16.66
N ILE A 169 -12.50 4.61 -15.90
CA ILE A 169 -12.91 5.90 -16.47
C ILE A 169 -11.79 6.49 -17.33
N MET A 170 -10.55 6.48 -16.83
CA MET A 170 -9.37 6.94 -17.58
C MET A 170 -9.13 6.11 -18.84
N ALA A 171 -9.27 4.77 -18.75
CA ALA A 171 -9.14 3.88 -19.90
C ALA A 171 -10.21 4.16 -20.96
N LEU A 172 -11.48 4.33 -20.57
CA LEU A 172 -12.57 4.68 -21.47
C LEU A 172 -12.34 6.05 -22.13
N ALA A 173 -11.91 7.05 -21.36
CA ALA A 173 -11.57 8.36 -21.89
C ALA A 173 -10.43 8.27 -22.92
N GLY A 174 -9.39 7.50 -22.62
CA GLY A 174 -8.30 7.22 -23.55
C GLY A 174 -8.77 6.51 -24.83
N LEU A 175 -9.70 5.57 -24.70
CA LEU A 175 -10.27 4.80 -25.80
C LEU A 175 -11.08 5.70 -26.76
N ILE A 176 -11.90 6.59 -26.19
CA ILE A 176 -12.69 7.57 -26.92
C ILE A 176 -11.76 8.55 -27.65
N ASN A 177 -10.74 9.07 -26.95
CA ASN A 177 -9.77 9.98 -27.55
C ASN A 177 -9.03 9.35 -28.73
N PHE A 178 -8.57 8.10 -28.57
CA PHE A 178 -7.92 7.36 -29.65
C PHE A 178 -8.86 7.14 -30.84
N THR A 179 -10.13 6.79 -30.57
CA THR A 179 -11.15 6.61 -31.61
C THR A 179 -11.38 7.90 -32.39
N ASN A 180 -11.56 9.01 -31.69
CA ASN A 180 -11.75 10.33 -32.31
C ASN A 180 -10.52 10.75 -33.13
N MET A 181 -9.31 10.45 -32.66
CA MET A 181 -8.08 10.70 -33.40
C MET A 181 -8.05 9.93 -34.73
N ILE A 182 -8.34 8.61 -34.72
CA ILE A 182 -8.38 7.81 -35.96
C ILE A 182 -9.43 8.35 -36.92
N ILE A 183 -10.65 8.62 -36.44
CA ILE A 183 -11.74 9.14 -37.29
C ILE A 183 -11.34 10.46 -37.92
N THR A 184 -10.76 11.37 -37.14
CA THR A 184 -10.30 12.69 -37.63
C THR A 184 -9.18 12.54 -38.67
N ASN A 185 -8.23 11.62 -38.46
CA ASN A 185 -7.17 11.32 -39.43
C ASN A 185 -7.76 10.83 -40.76
N ILE A 186 -8.78 9.96 -40.73
CA ILE A 186 -9.46 9.50 -41.95
C ILE A 186 -10.18 10.65 -42.66
N ILE A 187 -10.92 11.48 -41.92
CA ILE A 187 -11.72 12.56 -42.50
C ILE A 187 -10.84 13.62 -43.16
N THR A 188 -9.76 14.03 -42.50
CA THR A 188 -8.83 15.05 -43.00
C THR A 188 -8.11 14.61 -44.28
N ARG A 189 -7.83 13.32 -44.43
CA ARG A 189 -7.14 12.75 -45.61
C ARG A 189 -8.08 12.22 -46.69
N ARG A 190 -9.40 12.48 -46.57
CA ARG A 190 -10.42 11.99 -47.52
C ARG A 190 -10.13 12.36 -48.98
N HIS A 191 -9.66 13.58 -49.25
CA HIS A 191 -9.35 14.03 -50.62
C HIS A 191 -8.14 13.30 -51.22
N GLU A 192 -7.11 13.01 -50.40
CA GLU A 192 -5.96 12.19 -50.81
C GLU A 192 -6.42 10.78 -51.19
N PHE A 193 -7.31 10.19 -50.38
CA PHE A 193 -7.85 8.86 -50.65
C PHE A 193 -8.68 8.81 -51.94
N ALA A 194 -9.52 9.81 -52.19
CA ALA A 194 -10.29 9.91 -53.43
C ALA A 194 -9.36 10.02 -54.67
N THR A 195 -8.28 10.79 -54.55
CA THR A 195 -7.29 10.95 -55.63
C THR A 195 -6.59 9.62 -55.93
N MET A 196 -6.15 8.90 -54.89
CA MET A 196 -5.50 7.59 -55.05
C MET A 196 -6.46 6.53 -55.63
N GLN A 197 -7.75 6.57 -55.27
CA GLN A 197 -8.76 5.68 -55.86
C GLN A 197 -8.97 5.96 -57.36
N SER A 198 -8.94 7.23 -57.78
CA SER A 198 -9.04 7.62 -59.20
C SER A 198 -7.86 7.14 -60.04
N ILE A 199 -6.67 6.99 -59.43
CA ILE A 199 -5.47 6.45 -60.08
C ILE A 199 -5.52 4.89 -60.14
N GLY A 200 -6.49 4.27 -59.47
CA GLY A 200 -6.74 2.82 -59.53
C GLY A 200 -6.54 2.07 -58.21
N MET A 201 -6.32 2.75 -57.08
CA MET A 201 -6.22 2.08 -55.79
C MET A 201 -7.57 1.46 -55.38
N THR A 202 -7.56 0.18 -55.02
CA THR A 202 -8.76 -0.53 -54.58
C THR A 202 -9.16 -0.18 -53.15
N ASN A 203 -10.45 -0.30 -52.81
CA ASN A 203 -10.94 -0.11 -51.44
C ASN A 203 -10.24 -1.03 -50.41
N ARG A 204 -9.86 -2.25 -50.82
CA ARG A 204 -9.13 -3.20 -49.96
C ARG A 204 -7.71 -2.71 -49.65
N GLN A 205 -7.03 -2.11 -50.62
CA GLN A 205 -5.70 -1.54 -50.41
C GLN A 205 -5.76 -0.33 -49.46
N LEU A 206 -6.77 0.54 -49.62
CA LEU A 206 -6.99 1.66 -48.70
C LEU A 206 -7.26 1.20 -47.27
N GLN A 207 -8.17 0.24 -47.08
CA GLN A 207 -8.49 -0.32 -45.78
C GLN A 207 -7.25 -0.92 -45.10
N ARG A 208 -6.45 -1.67 -45.85
CA ARG A 208 -5.24 -2.29 -45.34
C ARG A 208 -4.20 -1.26 -44.91
N LEU A 209 -4.01 -0.20 -45.69
CA LEU A 209 -3.12 0.91 -45.34
C LEU A 209 -3.54 1.56 -44.02
N MET A 210 -4.83 1.91 -43.88
CA MET A 210 -5.33 2.56 -42.67
C MET A 210 -5.22 1.67 -41.43
N VAL A 211 -5.46 0.37 -41.57
CA VAL A 211 -5.26 -0.59 -40.47
C VAL A 211 -3.80 -0.64 -40.06
N TYR A 212 -2.85 -0.68 -41.01
CA TYR A 212 -1.43 -0.65 -40.67
C TYR A 212 -1.02 0.64 -39.97
N GLU A 213 -1.49 1.78 -40.44
CA GLU A 213 -1.23 3.08 -39.82
C GLU A 213 -1.79 3.13 -38.39
N GLY A 214 -3.05 2.71 -38.20
CA GLY A 214 -3.68 2.64 -36.89
C GLY A 214 -2.95 1.70 -35.92
N VAL A 215 -2.61 0.49 -36.37
CA VAL A 215 -1.90 -0.50 -35.56
C VAL A 215 -0.49 -0.01 -35.20
N TYR A 216 0.19 0.67 -36.12
CA TYR A 216 1.49 1.26 -35.85
C TYR A 216 1.42 2.33 -34.75
N TYR A 217 0.43 3.22 -34.82
CA TYR A 217 0.22 4.22 -33.76
C TYR A 217 -0.19 3.57 -32.42
N ALA A 218 -1.09 2.59 -32.43
CA ALA A 218 -1.51 1.88 -31.23
C ALA A 218 -0.33 1.16 -30.57
N ALA A 219 0.45 0.38 -31.33
CA ALA A 219 1.61 -0.32 -30.81
C ALA A 219 2.67 0.64 -30.26
N GLY A 220 2.94 1.75 -30.95
CA GLY A 220 3.85 2.78 -30.48
C GLY A 220 3.37 3.42 -29.16
N ALA A 221 2.08 3.75 -29.08
CA ALA A 221 1.47 4.32 -27.88
C ALA A 221 1.50 3.33 -26.70
N ASP A 222 1.21 2.05 -26.93
CA ASP A 222 1.26 1.01 -25.90
C ASP A 222 2.67 0.81 -25.35
N ILE A 223 3.70 0.79 -26.22
CA ILE A 223 5.10 0.66 -25.80
C ILE A 223 5.52 1.88 -24.99
N ILE A 224 5.32 3.09 -25.52
CA ILE A 224 5.76 4.32 -24.86
C ILE A 224 4.98 4.52 -23.55
N GLY A 225 3.67 4.34 -23.58
CA GLY A 225 2.80 4.45 -22.41
C GLY A 225 3.16 3.42 -21.34
N GLY A 226 3.41 2.17 -21.72
CA GLY A 226 3.85 1.12 -20.81
C GLY A 226 5.19 1.43 -20.14
N VAL A 227 6.17 1.92 -20.91
CA VAL A 227 7.48 2.33 -20.36
C VAL A 227 7.33 3.50 -19.39
N VAL A 228 6.56 4.53 -19.73
CA VAL A 228 6.32 5.69 -18.86
C VAL A 228 5.58 5.26 -17.58
N ALA A 229 4.55 4.42 -17.70
CA ALA A 229 3.82 3.90 -16.55
C ALA A 229 4.72 3.09 -15.61
N LEU A 230 5.60 2.24 -16.15
CA LEU A 230 6.56 1.48 -15.35
C LEU A 230 7.57 2.40 -14.64
N LEU A 231 8.09 3.42 -15.33
CA LEU A 231 9.00 4.39 -14.75
C LEU A 231 8.34 5.15 -13.58
N LEU A 232 7.09 5.60 -13.76
CA LEU A 232 6.33 6.27 -12.70
C LEU A 232 6.04 5.32 -11.52
N ALA A 233 5.76 4.05 -11.79
CA ALA A 233 5.54 3.04 -10.75
C ALA A 233 6.79 2.80 -9.90
N VAL A 234 7.97 2.71 -10.52
CA VAL A 234 9.24 2.44 -9.81
C VAL A 234 9.81 3.68 -9.11
N THR A 235 9.49 4.88 -9.58
CA THR A 235 10.01 6.14 -9.01
C THR A 235 9.03 6.76 -8.01
N VAL A 236 7.91 7.29 -8.50
CA VAL A 236 6.94 8.04 -7.70
C VAL A 236 6.22 7.12 -6.73
N LEU A 237 5.61 6.04 -7.25
CA LEU A 237 4.76 5.18 -6.43
C LEU A 237 5.58 4.42 -5.38
N LYS A 238 6.77 3.92 -5.74
CA LYS A 238 7.68 3.30 -4.78
C LYS A 238 8.08 4.26 -3.66
N ASN A 239 8.41 5.51 -3.97
CA ASN A 239 8.78 6.49 -2.95
C ASN A 239 7.61 6.84 -2.02
N VAL A 240 6.41 7.01 -2.57
CA VAL A 240 5.21 7.27 -1.77
C VAL A 240 4.91 6.11 -0.83
N LEU A 241 5.01 4.87 -1.31
CA LEU A 241 4.69 3.68 -0.51
C LEU A 241 5.76 3.35 0.53
N ASN A 242 7.02 3.75 0.30
CA ASN A 242 8.07 3.66 1.30
C ASN A 242 7.93 4.72 2.43
N SER A 243 6.90 5.57 2.38
CA SER A 243 6.66 6.54 3.45
C SER A 243 6.19 5.83 4.74
N PRO A 244 6.57 6.34 5.94
CA PRO A 244 6.21 5.71 7.22
C PRO A 244 4.71 5.48 7.43
N SER A 245 3.85 6.29 6.80
CA SER A 245 2.40 6.20 6.87
C SER A 245 1.77 5.11 5.99
N MET A 246 2.50 4.57 5.00
CA MET A 246 1.97 3.64 3.99
C MET A 246 2.56 2.23 4.11
N TRP A 247 3.14 1.90 5.27
CA TRP A 247 3.91 0.69 5.54
C TRP A 247 3.17 -0.64 5.31
N PHE A 248 1.83 -0.64 5.29
CA PHE A 248 0.99 -1.83 5.12
C PHE A 248 0.64 -2.11 3.65
N PHE A 249 1.09 -1.26 2.71
CA PHE A 249 0.92 -1.49 1.28
C PHE A 249 2.14 -2.18 0.68
N THR A 250 1.90 -3.19 -0.16
CA THR A 250 2.94 -3.86 -0.95
C THR A 250 2.75 -3.58 -2.42
N MET A 251 3.85 -3.25 -3.11
CA MET A 251 3.85 -3.00 -4.54
C MET A 251 3.85 -4.32 -5.32
N ASN A 252 2.74 -4.59 -6.00
CA ASN A 252 2.62 -5.72 -6.91
C ASN A 252 2.29 -5.22 -8.32
N ILE A 253 3.31 -5.17 -9.18
CA ILE A 253 3.14 -4.73 -10.57
C ILE A 253 2.48 -5.87 -11.35
N THR A 254 1.20 -5.69 -11.68
CA THR A 254 0.43 -6.67 -12.47
C THR A 254 0.38 -6.24 -13.93
N LEU A 255 0.88 -7.07 -14.83
CA LEU A 255 0.92 -6.79 -16.28
C LEU A 255 -0.42 -7.08 -16.98
N VAL A 256 -1.33 -7.82 -16.35
CA VAL A 256 -2.58 -8.27 -16.96
C VAL A 256 -3.46 -7.09 -17.46
N PRO A 257 -3.74 -6.04 -16.67
CA PRO A 257 -4.57 -4.93 -17.14
C PRO A 257 -3.93 -4.16 -18.30
N VAL A 258 -2.59 -4.04 -18.31
CA VAL A 258 -1.84 -3.38 -19.39
C VAL A 258 -2.01 -4.15 -20.70
N LEU A 259 -1.87 -5.48 -20.65
CA LEU A 259 -2.06 -6.34 -21.83
C LEU A 259 -3.51 -6.28 -22.34
N VAL A 260 -4.50 -6.31 -21.45
CA VAL A 260 -5.92 -6.21 -21.84
C VAL A 260 -6.20 -4.89 -22.55
N ILE A 261 -5.73 -3.77 -22.00
CA ILE A 261 -5.94 -2.44 -22.61
C ILE A 261 -5.20 -2.32 -23.94
N GLY A 262 -3.95 -2.81 -24.03
CA GLY A 262 -3.20 -2.79 -25.29
C GLY A 262 -3.87 -3.62 -26.40
N VAL A 263 -4.38 -4.81 -26.05
CA VAL A 263 -5.17 -5.62 -27.00
C VAL A 263 -6.43 -4.86 -27.45
N LEU A 264 -7.12 -4.17 -26.53
CA LEU A 264 -8.29 -3.34 -26.90
C LEU A 264 -7.92 -2.19 -27.84
N TYR A 265 -6.80 -1.51 -27.62
CA TYR A 265 -6.31 -0.46 -28.53
C TYR A 265 -5.98 -1.01 -29.92
N LEU A 266 -5.28 -2.14 -30.00
CA LEU A 266 -4.95 -2.80 -31.27
C LEU A 266 -6.21 -3.26 -32.02
N LEU A 267 -7.20 -3.79 -31.31
CA LEU A 267 -8.48 -4.18 -31.90
C LEU A 267 -9.21 -2.96 -32.46
N LEU A 268 -9.28 -1.86 -31.72
CA LEU A 268 -9.90 -0.63 -32.22
C LEU A 268 -9.16 -0.03 -33.41
N ALA A 269 -7.83 -0.05 -33.38
CA ALA A 269 -6.99 0.40 -34.48
C ALA A 269 -7.27 -0.35 -35.78
N ALA A 270 -7.64 -1.63 -35.71
CA ALA A 270 -8.04 -2.41 -36.87
C ALA A 270 -9.52 -2.20 -37.25
N VAL A 271 -10.42 -2.16 -36.26
CA VAL A 271 -11.87 -2.16 -36.50
C VAL A 271 -12.39 -0.79 -36.95
N ILE A 272 -11.92 0.31 -36.36
CA ILE A 272 -12.43 1.66 -36.66
C ILE A 272 -12.24 2.01 -38.13
N PRO A 273 -11.05 1.87 -38.75
CA PRO A 273 -10.88 2.19 -40.17
C PRO A 273 -11.77 1.36 -41.08
N LEU A 274 -11.99 0.08 -40.76
CA LEU A 274 -12.86 -0.79 -41.55
C LEU A 274 -14.32 -0.33 -41.50
N ILE A 275 -14.83 0.01 -40.31
CA ILE A 275 -16.20 0.50 -40.14
C ILE A 275 -16.37 1.84 -40.87
N VAL A 276 -15.48 2.80 -40.60
CA VAL A 276 -15.57 4.16 -41.14
C VAL A 276 -15.50 4.11 -42.67
N LEU A 277 -14.53 3.39 -43.26
CA LEU A 277 -14.42 3.24 -44.71
C LEU A 277 -15.58 2.47 -45.33
N HIS A 278 -16.15 1.48 -44.62
CA HIS A 278 -17.35 0.78 -45.09
C HIS A 278 -18.56 1.72 -45.19
N PHE A 279 -18.79 2.55 -44.16
CA PHE A 279 -19.86 3.55 -44.18
C PHE A 279 -19.64 4.60 -45.25
N PHE A 280 -18.41 5.10 -45.40
CA PHE A 280 -18.12 6.05 -46.48
C PHE A 280 -18.36 5.45 -47.86
N ASN A 281 -18.09 4.15 -48.06
CA ASN A 281 -18.28 3.42 -49.33
C ASN A 281 -19.74 3.07 -49.65
N LYS A 282 -20.69 3.31 -48.74
CA LYS A 282 -22.12 3.24 -49.04
C LYS A 282 -22.63 4.58 -49.59
N GLY A 283 -22.36 4.83 -50.88
CA GLY A 283 -22.88 5.98 -51.62
C GLY A 283 -22.34 6.03 -53.05
N THR A 284 -23.17 6.46 -54.00
CA THR A 284 -22.73 6.60 -55.40
C THR A 284 -21.65 7.67 -55.53
N VAL A 285 -20.77 7.57 -56.54
CA VAL A 285 -19.67 8.53 -56.78
C VAL A 285 -20.18 9.98 -56.87
N VAL A 286 -21.40 10.15 -57.39
CA VAL A 286 -22.09 11.44 -57.53
C VAL A 286 -22.51 12.02 -56.17
N GLU A 287 -23.00 11.18 -55.24
CA GLU A 287 -23.38 11.59 -53.88
C GLU A 287 -22.16 12.01 -53.03
N ARG A 288 -21.02 11.39 -53.30
CA ARG A 288 -19.74 11.65 -52.63
C ARG A 288 -19.06 12.94 -53.08
N LEU A 289 -19.37 13.42 -54.29
CA LEU A 289 -18.92 14.70 -54.85
C LEU A 289 -19.86 15.86 -54.47
N ARG A 290 -21.16 15.61 -54.30
CA ARG A 290 -22.15 16.63 -53.93
C ARG A 290 -22.21 16.97 -52.44
N THR A 291 -21.47 16.24 -51.61
CA THR A 291 -21.31 16.48 -50.16
C THR A 291 -20.03 17.25 -49.83
N SER A 292 -19.30 17.71 -50.85
CA SER A 292 -18.06 18.49 -50.73
C SER A 292 -18.18 19.93 -51.28
N GLU A 293 -19.39 20.37 -51.63
CA GLU A 293 -19.79 21.79 -51.65
C GLU A 293 -20.55 22.12 -50.37
#